data_AF-A0A7X1H226-F1
#
_entry.id   AF-A0A7X1H226-F1
#
_cell.length_a   1.000
_cell.length_b   1.000
_cell.length_c   1.000
_cell.angle_alpha   90.00
_cell.angle_beta   90.00
_cell.angle_gamma   90.00
#
_symmetry.space_group_name_H-M   'P 1'
#
loop_
_entity.id
_entity.type
_entity.pdbx_description
1 polymer ?
#
loop_
_entity_poly.entity_id
_entity_poly.type
_entity_poly.pdbx_seq_one_letter_code
_entity_poly.pdbx_strand_id
1 'polypeptide(L)'
;MKLKTRITISLSILLMFSSIAFAAYHHEGEKDADKFLSAYPGTAGTKLDHCALCHSGGEYEKKPGKWVSMGSCQWCHYSYGYDGAGEIEETINEYGSDFKSAGRNAAAVTAIDSMDSDNDGYTNKEEIAAGTFPGNADDQPGLTPAPSKVYTKSQLAAMDQHTQFMLMNASRSDDKYVQYSGVPLKELLDDAGILPSATGITVYAPDGWSQYHPLDYEEDAEMYHVYGNMPEQTYQYPPATYAYNAEADVAQNPEDGWCKYDAPSCVGRSHGDNITVNGGLKAILAISRDGIPLEPGVLTDENKLDGEGPYRVVVPQKSVNPPDQRSNADNQNVVWPYTNDWDHHAGACSRSATIIRVEPLPEGTTDVDILEAGWSYVDAGNILIYGAISNTGNETPDDGDDDVTDGDNDDDDDNCFIQSVVK
;
A
#
# COMPACT_ATOMS: atom_id res chain seq x y z
N MET A 1 22.66 40.55 -43.55
CA MET A 1 22.82 39.08 -43.50
C MET A 1 23.44 38.67 -42.15
N LYS A 2 22.72 38.85 -41.04
CA LYS A 2 23.15 38.53 -39.67
C LYS A 2 21.92 38.37 -38.78
N LEU A 3 21.21 37.24 -38.87
CA LEU A 3 20.14 36.90 -37.92
C LEU A 3 19.70 35.41 -38.01
N LYS A 4 20.61 34.43 -38.13
CA LYS A 4 20.21 33.00 -38.19
C LYS A 4 21.22 32.03 -37.58
N THR A 5 21.88 32.38 -36.47
CA THR A 5 22.89 31.47 -35.86
C THR A 5 22.93 31.51 -34.34
N ARG A 6 21.78 31.67 -33.68
CA ARG A 6 21.67 31.59 -32.20
C ARG A 6 20.35 30.97 -31.72
N ILE A 7 19.89 29.91 -32.37
CA ILE A 7 18.77 29.08 -31.87
C ILE A 7 19.12 27.62 -32.13
N THR A 8 20.17 27.11 -31.47
CA THR A 8 20.46 25.66 -31.47
C THR A 8 21.33 25.22 -30.27
N ILE A 9 21.28 25.96 -29.16
CA ILE A 9 21.91 25.55 -27.89
C ILE A 9 21.04 26.09 -26.74
N SER A 10 19.77 25.69 -26.68
CA SER A 10 18.91 25.93 -25.50
C SER A 10 17.77 24.91 -25.36
N LEU A 11 17.67 23.92 -26.27
CA LEU A 11 16.60 22.90 -26.23
C LEU A 11 17.11 21.50 -25.85
N SER A 12 18.37 21.38 -25.44
CA SER A 12 19.02 20.09 -25.13
C SER A 12 19.48 19.99 -23.67
N ILE A 13 19.06 20.92 -22.80
CA ILE A 13 19.36 20.90 -21.35
C ILE A 13 18.07 20.70 -20.51
N LEU A 14 16.92 20.51 -21.17
CA LEU A 14 15.62 20.35 -20.48
C LEU A 14 15.10 18.90 -20.44
N LEU A 15 15.98 17.90 -20.61
CA LEU A 15 15.62 16.46 -20.63
C LEU A 15 16.62 15.59 -19.85
N MET A 16 17.16 16.12 -18.74
CA MET A 16 17.87 15.32 -17.74
C MET A 16 17.47 15.78 -16.33
N PHE A 17 16.19 15.74 -16.04
CA PHE A 17 15.81 15.32 -14.70
C PHE A 17 15.71 13.80 -14.81
N SER A 18 16.82 13.12 -14.51
CA SER A 18 16.72 11.76 -14.00
C SER A 18 15.73 11.86 -12.85
N SER A 19 14.56 11.25 -13.01
CA SER A 19 13.74 10.86 -11.87
C SER A 19 14.70 10.16 -10.92
N ILE A 20 15.01 10.82 -9.80
CA ILE A 20 15.66 10.13 -8.70
C ILE A 20 14.60 9.12 -8.31
N ALA A 21 14.81 7.86 -8.71
CA ALA A 21 14.03 6.76 -8.21
C ALA A 21 14.32 6.74 -6.70
N PHE A 22 13.46 7.40 -5.93
CA PHE A 22 13.42 7.15 -4.50
C PHE A 22 13.00 5.71 -4.36
N ALA A 23 13.83 4.90 -3.69
CA ALA A 23 13.35 3.63 -3.19
C ALA A 23 12.08 3.94 -2.40
N ALA A 24 10.95 3.41 -2.87
CA ALA A 24 9.78 3.31 -2.01
C ALA A 24 10.21 2.51 -0.76
N TYR A 25 9.53 2.67 0.36
CA TYR A 25 9.73 1.84 1.56
C TYR A 25 10.84 2.21 2.57
N HIS A 26 11.38 3.44 2.54
CA HIS A 26 12.20 3.98 3.66
C HIS A 26 11.31 4.84 4.59
N HIS A 27 11.00 4.34 5.80
CA HIS A 27 10.13 5.02 6.78
C HIS A 27 10.89 6.02 7.69
N GLU A 28 10.16 6.89 8.40
CA GLU A 28 10.74 7.86 9.36
C GLU A 28 11.58 7.17 10.45
N GLY A 29 12.91 7.30 10.37
CA GLY A 29 13.84 6.78 11.38
C GLY A 29 14.55 5.47 11.02
N GLU A 30 14.25 4.90 9.85
CA GLU A 30 14.98 3.78 9.24
C GLU A 30 16.47 4.17 9.04
N LYS A 31 17.40 3.27 9.40
CA LYS A 31 18.86 3.50 9.31
C LYS A 31 19.63 2.24 8.90
N ASP A 32 18.93 1.14 8.71
CA ASP A 32 19.52 -0.18 8.50
C ASP A 32 19.62 -0.52 7.01
N ALA A 33 18.71 0.00 6.17
CA ALA A 33 18.77 -0.11 4.73
C ALA A 33 20.09 0.46 4.18
N ASP A 34 20.49 1.67 4.58
CA ASP A 34 21.78 2.26 4.18
C ASP A 34 22.99 1.36 4.51
N LYS A 35 22.94 0.66 5.66
CA LYS A 35 24.01 -0.24 6.09
C LYS A 35 24.03 -1.52 5.26
N PHE A 36 22.85 -2.06 4.94
CA PHE A 36 22.69 -3.20 4.06
C PHE A 36 23.14 -2.88 2.64
N LEU A 37 22.65 -1.79 2.04
CA LEU A 37 23.02 -1.33 0.70
C LEU A 37 24.51 -0.95 0.59
N SER A 38 25.15 -0.53 1.69
CA SER A 38 26.61 -0.34 1.71
C SER A 38 27.39 -1.64 1.51
N ALA A 39 26.88 -2.77 2.01
CA ALA A 39 27.48 -4.09 1.85
C ALA A 39 27.05 -4.77 0.55
N TYR A 40 25.80 -4.56 0.14
CA TYR A 40 25.15 -5.14 -1.03
C TYR A 40 24.58 -4.05 -1.95
N PRO A 41 25.40 -3.24 -2.61
CA PRO A 41 24.89 -2.13 -3.43
C PRO A 41 24.04 -2.58 -4.64
N GLY A 42 24.17 -3.84 -5.05
CA GLY A 42 23.38 -4.42 -6.15
C GLY A 42 21.94 -4.78 -5.77
N THR A 43 21.57 -4.71 -4.49
CA THR A 43 20.20 -4.97 -4.02
C THR A 43 19.38 -3.69 -3.86
N ALA A 44 19.98 -2.51 -4.11
CA ALA A 44 19.26 -1.25 -4.12
C ALA A 44 18.14 -1.30 -5.16
N GLY A 45 16.91 -0.96 -4.77
CA GLY A 45 15.78 -1.06 -5.68
C GLY A 45 15.23 -2.48 -5.90
N THR A 46 15.68 -3.49 -5.14
CA THR A 46 15.10 -4.85 -5.14
C THR A 46 14.29 -5.11 -3.87
N LYS A 47 13.40 -6.11 -3.83
CA LYS A 47 12.58 -6.39 -2.63
C LYS A 47 13.35 -6.52 -1.29
N LEU A 48 14.67 -6.72 -1.30
CA LEU A 48 15.54 -6.72 -0.11
C LEU A 48 15.85 -5.33 0.45
N ASP A 49 15.63 -4.26 -0.32
CA ASP A 49 15.69 -2.86 0.12
C ASP A 49 14.35 -2.47 0.78
N HIS A 50 13.96 -3.23 1.81
CA HIS A 50 12.67 -3.13 2.49
C HIS A 50 12.81 -3.46 3.98
N CYS A 51 11.97 -2.85 4.82
CA CYS A 51 11.97 -3.12 6.27
C CYS A 51 11.79 -4.61 6.60
N ALA A 52 11.08 -5.36 5.75
CA ALA A 52 10.87 -6.79 5.90
C ALA A 52 12.17 -7.63 5.84
N LEU A 53 13.28 -7.06 5.36
CA LEU A 53 14.59 -7.71 5.41
C LEU A 53 14.98 -8.05 6.85
N CYS A 54 14.75 -7.12 7.79
CA CYS A 54 15.13 -7.27 9.19
C CYS A 54 13.91 -7.42 10.12
N HIS A 55 12.70 -7.21 9.62
CA HIS A 55 11.47 -7.20 10.42
C HIS A 55 10.45 -8.19 9.91
N SER A 56 9.77 -8.88 10.83
CA SER A 56 8.69 -9.80 10.52
C SER A 56 7.34 -9.18 10.80
N GLY A 57 6.30 -9.71 10.16
CA GLY A 57 4.94 -9.63 10.69
C GLY A 57 4.81 -10.42 11.98
N GLY A 58 3.64 -10.37 12.60
CA GLY A 58 3.39 -11.14 13.80
C GLY A 58 1.92 -11.40 14.02
N GLU A 59 1.63 -12.15 15.07
CA GLU A 59 0.26 -12.48 15.44
C GLU A 59 0.02 -12.14 16.90
N TYR A 60 -1.17 -11.64 17.21
CA TYR A 60 -1.63 -11.53 18.58
C TYR A 60 -2.92 -12.28 18.79
N GLU A 61 -3.05 -12.87 19.98
CA GLU A 61 -4.29 -13.49 20.40
C GLU A 61 -5.24 -12.41 20.92
N LYS A 62 -6.21 -12.01 20.09
CA LYS A 62 -7.22 -11.03 20.50
C LYS A 62 -8.14 -11.58 21.59
N LYS A 63 -8.51 -12.85 21.47
CA LYS A 63 -9.30 -13.61 22.47
C LYS A 63 -8.95 -15.10 22.36
N PRO A 64 -9.23 -15.92 23.39
CA PRO A 64 -8.81 -17.32 23.40
C PRO A 64 -9.17 -18.08 22.11
N GLY A 65 -8.16 -18.55 21.39
CA GLY A 65 -8.28 -19.29 20.13
C GLY A 65 -8.56 -18.45 18.88
N LYS A 66 -8.48 -17.12 18.97
CA LYS A 66 -8.68 -16.19 17.84
C LYS A 66 -7.43 -15.31 17.71
N TRP A 67 -6.61 -15.68 16.74
CA TRP A 67 -5.37 -15.01 16.38
C TRP A 67 -5.59 -14.08 15.21
N VAL A 68 -4.86 -12.97 15.22
CA VAL A 68 -4.90 -11.95 14.18
C VAL A 68 -3.47 -11.76 13.69
N SER A 69 -3.25 -11.99 12.40
CA SER A 69 -1.97 -11.81 11.75
C SER A 69 -1.83 -10.38 11.21
N MET A 70 -0.65 -9.79 11.36
CA MET A 70 -0.30 -8.45 10.94
C MET A 70 0.96 -8.50 10.08
N GLY A 71 1.02 -7.68 9.02
CA GLY A 71 2.24 -7.47 8.25
C GLY A 71 3.35 -6.79 9.08
N SER A 72 4.59 -6.77 8.59
CA SER A 72 5.74 -6.27 9.37
C SER A 72 5.58 -4.83 9.89
N CYS A 73 5.04 -3.93 9.07
CA CYS A 73 4.83 -2.55 9.48
C CYS A 73 3.71 -2.42 10.52
N GLN A 74 2.59 -3.14 10.33
CA GLN A 74 1.49 -3.16 11.30
C GLN A 74 1.92 -3.78 12.63
N TRP A 75 2.65 -4.90 12.57
CA TRP A 75 3.21 -5.55 13.74
C TRP A 75 4.20 -4.64 14.47
N CYS A 76 5.05 -3.92 13.74
CA CYS A 76 5.91 -2.90 14.31
C CYS A 76 5.09 -1.82 15.04
N HIS A 77 4.07 -1.24 14.40
CA HIS A 77 3.24 -0.22 15.06
C HIS A 77 2.40 -0.77 16.21
N TYR A 78 1.99 -2.03 16.16
CA TYR A 78 1.24 -2.71 17.22
C TYR A 78 2.11 -2.99 18.45
N SER A 79 3.29 -3.58 18.26
CA SER A 79 4.18 -4.03 19.35
C SER A 79 5.16 -2.95 19.82
N TYR A 80 5.71 -2.15 18.90
CA TYR A 80 6.65 -1.06 19.22
C TYR A 80 5.96 0.27 19.53
N GLY A 81 4.73 0.47 19.06
CA GLY A 81 3.96 1.70 19.26
C GLY A 81 4.43 2.87 18.37
N TYR A 82 3.52 3.81 18.08
CA TYR A 82 3.82 4.98 17.24
C TYR A 82 4.77 6.00 17.89
N ASP A 83 4.95 5.94 19.21
CA ASP A 83 5.86 6.77 19.99
C ASP A 83 7.21 6.08 20.26
N GLY A 84 7.40 4.87 19.74
CA GLY A 84 8.60 4.06 19.94
C GLY A 84 8.83 3.59 21.37
N ALA A 85 7.75 3.50 22.16
CA ALA A 85 7.80 3.12 23.57
C ALA A 85 7.76 1.60 23.83
N GLY A 86 7.51 0.79 22.80
CA GLY A 86 7.43 -0.68 22.89
C GLY A 86 8.77 -1.40 22.67
N GLU A 87 8.71 -2.71 22.52
CA GLU A 87 9.88 -3.58 22.40
C GLU A 87 10.17 -3.90 20.92
N ILE A 88 11.14 -3.22 20.32
CA ILE A 88 11.46 -3.38 18.88
C ILE A 88 11.95 -4.80 18.57
N GLU A 89 12.50 -5.49 19.56
CA GLU A 89 12.92 -6.88 19.53
C GLU A 89 11.79 -7.86 19.21
N GLU A 90 10.53 -7.51 19.48
CA GLU A 90 9.38 -8.35 19.14
C GLU A 90 9.02 -8.26 17.65
N THR A 91 9.63 -7.33 16.91
CA THR A 91 9.31 -7.01 15.52
C THR A 91 10.40 -7.43 14.53
N ILE A 92 11.56 -7.88 15.03
CA ILE A 92 12.68 -8.29 14.19
C ILE A 92 12.58 -9.77 13.86
N ASN A 93 12.91 -10.12 12.61
CA ASN A 93 13.07 -11.52 12.21
C ASN A 93 14.46 -12.04 12.63
N GLU A 94 14.72 -13.30 12.35
CA GLU A 94 15.94 -14.01 12.73
C GLU A 94 17.19 -13.35 12.12
N TYR A 95 17.14 -12.95 10.84
CA TYR A 95 18.22 -12.20 10.19
C TYR A 95 18.48 -10.85 10.87
N GLY A 96 17.42 -10.10 11.19
CA GLY A 96 17.50 -8.83 11.91
C GLY A 96 18.11 -9.00 13.31
N SER A 97 17.79 -10.10 13.99
CA SER A 97 18.37 -10.49 15.27
C SER A 97 19.87 -10.78 15.17
N ASP A 98 20.31 -11.51 14.15
CA ASP A 98 21.72 -11.81 13.90
C ASP A 98 22.50 -10.56 13.49
N PHE A 99 21.95 -9.75 12.58
CA PHE A 99 22.49 -8.46 12.18
C PHE A 99 22.70 -7.52 13.38
N LYS A 100 21.70 -7.45 14.27
CA LYS A 100 21.78 -6.68 15.50
C LYS A 100 22.86 -7.21 16.43
N SER A 101 22.91 -8.53 16.63
CA SER A 101 23.89 -9.21 17.49
C SER A 101 25.32 -9.05 16.99
N ALA A 102 25.52 -9.00 15.67
CA ALA A 102 26.80 -8.71 15.02
C ALA A 102 27.20 -7.22 15.07
N GLY A 103 26.37 -6.36 15.67
CA GLY A 103 26.70 -4.97 15.98
C GLY A 103 26.00 -3.92 15.11
N ARG A 104 24.98 -4.30 14.31
CA ARG A 104 24.05 -3.41 13.59
C ARG A 104 24.75 -2.30 12.80
N ASN A 105 25.78 -2.65 12.04
CA ASN A 105 26.59 -1.75 11.22
C ASN A 105 26.93 -2.42 9.87
N ALA A 106 27.46 -1.69 8.89
CA ALA A 106 27.74 -2.26 7.56
C ALA A 106 28.67 -3.49 7.58
N ALA A 107 29.59 -3.60 8.55
CA ALA A 107 30.42 -4.79 8.71
C ALA A 107 29.66 -5.98 9.32
N ALA A 108 28.61 -5.72 10.11
CA ALA A 108 27.74 -6.76 10.66
C ALA A 108 27.01 -7.52 9.54
N VAL A 109 26.59 -6.83 8.47
CA VAL A 109 25.93 -7.42 7.31
C VAL A 109 26.77 -8.55 6.70
N THR A 110 28.05 -8.27 6.43
CA THR A 110 28.96 -9.29 5.84
C THR A 110 29.50 -10.28 6.87
N ALA A 111 29.44 -9.95 8.17
CA ALA A 111 29.86 -10.85 9.23
C ALA A 111 28.91 -12.05 9.42
N ILE A 112 27.65 -11.90 9.02
CA ILE A 112 26.61 -12.94 9.12
C ILE A 112 26.35 -13.64 7.78
N ASP A 113 27.12 -13.36 6.72
CA ASP A 113 26.97 -13.94 5.37
C ASP A 113 26.89 -15.47 5.36
N SER A 114 27.64 -16.13 6.25
CA SER A 114 27.72 -17.60 6.31
C SER A 114 26.75 -18.22 7.31
N MET A 115 25.94 -17.39 7.99
CA MET A 115 24.87 -17.88 8.85
C MET A 115 23.67 -18.26 7.98
N ASP A 116 22.88 -19.19 8.49
CA ASP A 116 21.57 -19.56 7.99
C ASP A 116 20.62 -19.08 9.11
N SER A 117 20.13 -17.85 8.97
CA SER A 117 19.50 -17.15 10.09
C SER A 117 18.12 -17.74 10.40
N ASP A 118 17.34 -18.09 9.39
CA ASP A 118 15.99 -18.67 9.55
C ASP A 118 15.95 -20.22 9.55
N ASN A 119 17.08 -20.88 9.30
CA ASN A 119 17.25 -22.35 9.29
C ASN A 119 16.51 -23.06 8.14
N ASP A 120 16.41 -22.41 6.98
CA ASP A 120 15.84 -22.98 5.76
C ASP A 120 16.84 -23.85 4.96
N GLY A 121 18.12 -23.84 5.37
CA GLY A 121 19.21 -24.60 4.76
C GLY A 121 20.07 -23.82 3.77
N TYR A 122 19.82 -22.53 3.58
CA TYR A 122 20.62 -21.61 2.77
C TYR A 122 21.32 -20.58 3.66
N THR A 123 22.49 -20.13 3.23
CA THR A 123 23.16 -19.04 3.93
C THR A 123 22.56 -17.69 3.54
N ASN A 124 22.58 -16.74 4.46
CA ASN A 124 22.14 -15.36 4.24
C ASN A 124 22.70 -14.79 2.93
N LYS A 125 23.96 -15.08 2.63
CA LYS A 125 24.60 -14.64 1.37
C LYS A 125 24.02 -15.29 0.12
N GLU A 126 23.69 -16.58 0.18
CA GLU A 126 23.07 -17.30 -0.94
C GLU A 126 21.68 -16.74 -1.23
N GLU A 127 20.92 -16.45 -0.18
CA GLU A 127 19.60 -15.84 -0.26
C GLU A 127 19.64 -14.41 -0.80
N ILE A 128 20.50 -13.56 -0.23
CA ILE A 128 20.70 -12.19 -0.73
C ILE A 128 21.12 -12.20 -2.20
N ALA A 129 21.97 -13.15 -2.61
CA ALA A 129 22.36 -13.31 -4.02
C ALA A 129 21.23 -13.84 -4.91
N ALA A 130 20.32 -14.64 -4.36
CA ALA A 130 19.10 -15.11 -5.02
C ALA A 130 17.96 -14.08 -4.99
N GLY A 131 18.14 -12.98 -4.24
CA GLY A 131 17.13 -11.97 -4.03
C GLY A 131 16.02 -12.44 -3.09
N THR A 132 16.27 -13.34 -2.15
CA THR A 132 15.29 -13.86 -1.17
C THR A 132 15.61 -13.38 0.24
N PHE A 133 14.60 -13.37 1.13
CA PHE A 133 14.68 -12.79 2.47
C PHE A 133 15.34 -13.74 3.49
N PRO A 134 16.57 -13.46 3.96
CA PRO A 134 17.33 -14.36 4.84
C PRO A 134 16.82 -14.54 6.28
N GLY A 135 15.68 -13.93 6.58
CA GLY A 135 14.99 -14.06 7.86
C GLY A 135 13.58 -14.59 7.68
N ASN A 136 13.31 -15.30 6.59
CA ASN A 136 12.01 -15.84 6.24
C ASN A 136 12.17 -17.17 5.51
N ALA A 137 12.03 -18.28 6.25
CA ALA A 137 12.20 -19.62 5.71
C ALA A 137 11.20 -20.00 4.59
N ASP A 138 10.12 -19.21 4.41
CA ASP A 138 9.18 -19.38 3.30
C ASP A 138 9.62 -18.64 2.02
N ASP A 139 10.68 -17.82 2.07
CA ASP A 139 11.28 -17.11 0.94
C ASP A 139 12.73 -17.54 0.73
N GLN A 140 12.90 -18.69 0.06
CA GLN A 140 14.19 -19.36 -0.12
C GLN A 140 14.63 -19.42 -1.60
N PRO A 141 15.91 -19.67 -1.90
CA PRO A 141 16.41 -19.77 -3.26
C PRO A 141 15.72 -20.87 -4.06
N GLY A 142 15.30 -20.53 -5.29
CA GLY A 142 14.63 -21.45 -6.22
C GLY A 142 13.11 -21.26 -6.32
N LEU A 143 12.53 -20.38 -5.50
CA LEU A 143 11.16 -19.90 -5.69
C LEU A 143 11.05 -18.99 -6.90
N THR A 144 9.86 -18.96 -7.51
CA THR A 144 9.56 -18.05 -8.63
C THR A 144 8.69 -16.89 -8.16
N PRO A 145 8.79 -15.68 -8.74
CA PRO A 145 7.87 -14.60 -8.41
C PRO A 145 6.41 -15.02 -8.58
N ALA A 146 5.56 -14.61 -7.64
CA ALA A 146 4.15 -14.95 -7.65
C ALA A 146 3.43 -14.36 -8.87
N PRO A 147 2.33 -14.99 -9.33
CA PRO A 147 1.48 -14.46 -10.38
C PRO A 147 1.10 -13.00 -10.11
N SER A 148 1.16 -12.15 -11.14
CA SER A 148 0.86 -10.73 -11.01
C SER A 148 0.08 -10.17 -12.19
N LYS A 149 -0.62 -9.05 -11.96
CA LYS A 149 -1.38 -8.30 -12.95
C LYS A 149 -1.32 -6.81 -12.60
N VAL A 150 -1.00 -5.98 -13.59
CA VAL A 150 -0.99 -4.52 -13.45
C VAL A 150 -2.27 -3.95 -14.04
N TYR A 151 -2.91 -3.05 -13.29
CA TYR A 151 -4.05 -2.28 -13.77
C TYR A 151 -3.67 -0.81 -13.92
N THR A 152 -3.95 -0.28 -15.10
CA THR A 152 -3.85 1.14 -15.42
C THR A 152 -5.09 1.90 -14.97
N LYS A 153 -4.96 3.21 -14.84
CA LYS A 153 -6.09 4.11 -14.54
C LYS A 153 -7.25 3.98 -15.52
N SER A 154 -6.96 3.78 -16.80
CA SER A 154 -8.00 3.61 -17.83
C SER A 154 -8.74 2.29 -17.69
N GLN A 155 -8.04 1.19 -17.38
CA GLN A 155 -8.65 -0.10 -17.09
C GLN A 155 -9.57 -0.01 -15.87
N LEU A 156 -9.09 0.55 -14.75
CA LEU A 156 -9.91 0.71 -13.54
C LEU A 156 -11.12 1.62 -13.76
N ALA A 157 -10.98 2.70 -14.54
CA ALA A 157 -12.10 3.58 -14.86
C ALA A 157 -13.15 2.93 -15.78
N ALA A 158 -12.77 1.90 -16.55
CA ALA A 158 -13.66 1.16 -17.41
C ALA A 158 -14.43 0.03 -16.69
N MET A 159 -13.98 -0.36 -15.50
CA MET A 159 -14.68 -1.32 -14.64
C MET A 159 -15.94 -0.72 -14.03
N ASP A 160 -16.84 -1.57 -13.54
CA ASP A 160 -18.06 -1.15 -12.85
C ASP A 160 -17.72 -0.30 -11.61
N GLN A 161 -18.18 0.95 -11.64
CA GLN A 161 -17.92 1.91 -10.56
C GLN A 161 -18.97 1.81 -9.46
N HIS A 162 -18.52 2.00 -8.22
CA HIS A 162 -19.35 2.14 -7.04
C HIS A 162 -19.05 3.49 -6.37
N THR A 163 -20.11 4.22 -6.04
CA THR A 163 -20.03 5.53 -5.38
C THR A 163 -20.70 5.46 -4.03
N GLN A 164 -19.96 5.82 -2.98
CA GLN A 164 -20.46 5.81 -1.60
C GLN A 164 -20.13 7.10 -0.86
N PHE A 165 -21.16 7.65 -0.20
CA PHE A 165 -21.01 8.74 0.77
C PHE A 165 -20.99 8.15 2.16
N MET A 166 -20.07 8.57 3.02
CA MET A 166 -19.96 8.08 4.38
C MET A 166 -19.14 9.02 5.27
N LEU A 167 -19.19 8.78 6.57
CA LEU A 167 -18.25 9.34 7.53
C LEU A 167 -16.92 8.60 7.39
N MET A 168 -15.81 9.34 7.33
CA MET A 168 -14.46 8.85 7.58
C MET A 168 -14.05 9.27 8.99
N ASN A 169 -13.89 8.30 9.87
CA ASN A 169 -13.61 8.54 11.28
C ASN A 169 -12.17 8.14 11.61
N ALA A 170 -11.39 9.04 12.21
CA ALA A 170 -9.95 8.91 12.43
C ALA A 170 -9.56 9.17 13.88
N SER A 171 -8.63 8.36 14.44
CA SER A 171 -8.30 8.47 15.86
C SER A 171 -7.47 9.70 16.24
N ARG A 172 -6.66 10.26 15.33
CA ARG A 172 -5.68 11.34 15.62
C ARG A 172 -5.81 12.58 14.72
N SER A 173 -6.79 12.62 13.84
CA SER A 173 -7.03 13.69 12.88
C SER A 173 -8.51 14.01 12.78
N ASP A 174 -8.87 15.11 12.14
CA ASP A 174 -10.28 15.43 11.89
C ASP A 174 -10.99 14.32 11.11
N ASP A 175 -12.21 14.07 11.53
CA ASP A 175 -13.20 13.33 10.79
C ASP A 175 -13.69 14.13 9.59
N LYS A 176 -14.30 13.42 8.63
CA LYS A 176 -14.94 14.07 7.49
C LYS A 176 -16.05 13.24 6.91
N TYR A 177 -17.14 13.88 6.53
CA TYR A 177 -18.08 13.30 5.59
C TYR A 177 -17.58 13.52 4.17
N VAL A 178 -17.59 12.46 3.37
CA VAL A 178 -16.97 12.47 2.04
C VAL A 178 -17.64 11.46 1.12
N GLN A 179 -17.61 11.72 -0.19
CA GLN A 179 -17.99 10.75 -1.21
C GLN A 179 -16.77 10.20 -1.93
N TYR A 180 -16.61 8.88 -1.95
CA TYR A 180 -15.62 8.21 -2.80
C TYR A 180 -16.31 7.48 -3.95
N SER A 181 -15.63 7.41 -5.10
CA SER A 181 -16.02 6.53 -6.20
C SER A 181 -14.83 5.72 -6.71
N GLY A 182 -15.06 4.45 -7.01
CA GLY A 182 -14.05 3.55 -7.54
C GLY A 182 -14.57 2.13 -7.75
N VAL A 183 -13.67 1.17 -7.91
CA VAL A 183 -14.01 -0.23 -8.20
C VAL A 183 -14.24 -0.97 -6.87
N PRO A 184 -15.34 -1.72 -6.69
CA PRO A 184 -15.46 -2.64 -5.56
C PRO A 184 -14.28 -3.62 -5.54
N LEU A 185 -13.60 -3.75 -4.39
CA LEU A 185 -12.39 -4.58 -4.30
C LEU A 185 -12.66 -6.04 -4.67
N LYS A 186 -13.83 -6.57 -4.30
CA LYS A 186 -14.29 -7.88 -4.73
C LYS A 186 -14.21 -8.05 -6.26
N GLU A 187 -14.78 -7.11 -7.02
CA GLU A 187 -14.85 -7.24 -8.48
C GLU A 187 -13.46 -7.06 -9.12
N LEU A 188 -12.61 -6.23 -8.51
CA LEU A 188 -11.21 -6.08 -8.92
C LEU A 188 -10.40 -7.38 -8.73
N LEU A 189 -10.58 -8.04 -7.59
CA LEU A 189 -9.88 -9.29 -7.26
C LEU A 189 -10.43 -10.47 -8.07
N ASP A 190 -11.74 -10.52 -8.32
CA ASP A 190 -12.35 -11.49 -9.23
C ASP A 190 -11.80 -11.34 -10.66
N ASP A 191 -11.66 -10.10 -11.16
CA ASP A 191 -11.05 -9.83 -12.47
C ASP A 191 -9.54 -10.15 -12.50
N ALA A 192 -8.85 -9.99 -11.37
CA ALA A 192 -7.45 -10.41 -11.24
C ALA A 192 -7.30 -11.94 -11.23
N GLY A 193 -8.41 -12.68 -11.11
CA GLY A 193 -8.42 -14.14 -11.09
C GLY A 193 -7.99 -14.70 -9.74
N ILE A 194 -8.43 -14.09 -8.63
CA ILE A 194 -8.17 -14.57 -7.27
C ILE A 194 -8.46 -16.08 -7.13
N LEU A 195 -7.55 -16.79 -6.45
CA LEU A 195 -7.64 -18.22 -6.23
C LEU A 195 -8.47 -18.55 -4.98
N PRO A 196 -9.14 -19.71 -4.92
CA PRO A 196 -9.89 -20.14 -3.74
C PRO A 196 -9.04 -20.36 -2.48
N SER A 197 -7.71 -20.43 -2.62
CA SER A 197 -6.79 -20.52 -1.49
C SER A 197 -6.59 -19.19 -0.76
N ALA A 198 -6.98 -18.07 -1.38
CA ALA A 198 -6.78 -16.75 -0.79
C ALA A 198 -7.65 -16.55 0.47
N THR A 199 -7.07 -15.93 1.48
CA THR A 199 -7.70 -15.65 2.79
C THR A 199 -7.76 -14.16 3.10
N GLY A 200 -6.91 -13.34 2.49
CA GLY A 200 -6.90 -11.89 2.68
C GLY A 200 -6.10 -11.16 1.60
N ILE A 201 -6.03 -9.85 1.76
CA ILE A 201 -5.13 -8.99 1.00
C ILE A 201 -4.32 -8.11 1.94
N THR A 202 -3.09 -7.81 1.55
CA THR A 202 -2.28 -6.74 2.15
C THR A 202 -2.08 -5.64 1.12
N VAL A 203 -2.49 -4.42 1.48
CA VAL A 203 -2.43 -3.25 0.62
C VAL A 203 -1.24 -2.40 1.02
N TYR A 204 -0.35 -2.10 0.08
CA TYR A 204 0.85 -1.28 0.34
C TYR A 204 0.71 0.09 -0.30
N ALA A 205 1.18 1.09 0.46
CA ALA A 205 1.49 2.41 -0.03
C ALA A 205 3.02 2.53 -0.26
N PRO A 206 3.47 3.42 -1.15
CA PRO A 206 4.88 3.55 -1.52
C PRO A 206 5.77 4.16 -0.41
N ASP A 207 5.19 4.72 0.65
CA ASP A 207 5.90 5.15 1.85
C ASP A 207 6.24 4.00 2.82
N GLY A 208 5.82 2.77 2.47
CA GLY A 208 6.00 1.57 3.28
C GLY A 208 4.92 1.32 4.32
N TRP A 209 3.86 2.13 4.34
CA TRP A 209 2.65 1.74 5.04
C TRP A 209 2.01 0.51 4.38
N SER A 210 1.51 -0.41 5.20
CA SER A 210 0.70 -1.54 4.73
C SER A 210 -0.50 -1.80 5.62
N GLN A 211 -1.57 -2.30 5.03
CA GLN A 211 -2.79 -2.67 5.74
C GLN A 211 -3.32 -4.02 5.27
N TYR A 212 -3.47 -4.96 6.21
CA TYR A 212 -4.16 -6.21 5.98
C TYR A 212 -5.70 -6.06 6.02
N HIS A 213 -6.38 -6.78 5.14
CA HIS A 213 -7.83 -6.94 5.07
C HIS A 213 -8.18 -8.40 4.82
N PRO A 214 -8.96 -9.07 5.67
CA PRO A 214 -9.44 -10.42 5.38
C PRO A 214 -10.39 -10.42 4.18
N LEU A 215 -10.48 -11.53 3.45
CA LEU A 215 -11.53 -11.67 2.44
C LEU A 215 -12.89 -11.78 3.11
N ASP A 216 -13.04 -12.71 4.04
CA ASP A 216 -14.30 -12.97 4.73
C ASP A 216 -14.47 -12.12 5.99
N TYR A 217 -15.73 -12.01 6.45
CA TYR A 217 -16.04 -11.31 7.70
C TYR A 217 -15.32 -11.93 8.89
N GLU A 218 -14.54 -11.10 9.59
CA GLU A 218 -14.04 -11.38 10.93
C GLU A 218 -14.77 -10.53 11.98
N GLU A 219 -14.98 -11.08 13.17
CA GLU A 219 -15.64 -10.33 14.27
C GLU A 219 -14.78 -9.20 14.82
N ASP A 220 -13.46 -9.27 14.60
CA ASP A 220 -12.51 -8.27 15.06
C ASP A 220 -12.85 -6.88 14.48
N ALA A 221 -13.06 -5.89 15.34
CA ALA A 221 -13.39 -4.51 14.94
C ALA A 221 -12.37 -3.86 13.98
N GLU A 222 -11.10 -4.24 14.02
CA GLU A 222 -10.03 -3.69 13.17
C GLU A 222 -9.85 -4.46 11.85
N MET A 223 -10.59 -5.55 11.66
CA MET A 223 -10.48 -6.42 10.48
C MET A 223 -11.63 -6.17 9.49
N TYR A 224 -11.38 -5.33 8.50
CA TYR A 224 -12.35 -4.91 7.49
C TYR A 224 -12.31 -5.86 6.29
N HIS A 225 -13.42 -6.55 6.05
CA HIS A 225 -13.51 -7.63 5.07
C HIS A 225 -13.81 -7.16 3.66
N VAL A 226 -13.30 -7.88 2.66
CA VAL A 226 -13.42 -7.52 1.24
C VAL A 226 -14.62 -8.17 0.54
N TYR A 227 -15.02 -9.36 0.99
CA TYR A 227 -16.03 -10.23 0.37
C TYR A 227 -17.23 -10.50 1.28
N GLY A 228 -18.38 -10.70 0.64
CA GLY A 228 -19.58 -11.17 1.32
C GLY A 228 -20.31 -10.08 2.11
N ASN A 229 -21.36 -10.49 2.81
CA ASN A 229 -22.11 -9.63 3.71
C ASN A 229 -21.67 -9.89 5.15
N MET A 230 -21.94 -8.93 6.04
CA MET A 230 -21.89 -9.22 7.48
C MET A 230 -22.83 -10.39 7.82
N PRO A 231 -22.50 -11.20 8.84
CA PRO A 231 -23.31 -12.35 9.22
C PRO A 231 -24.78 -11.99 9.43
N GLU A 232 -25.66 -12.74 8.77
CA GLU A 232 -27.12 -12.57 8.84
C GLU A 232 -27.64 -11.21 8.30
N GLN A 233 -26.79 -10.45 7.61
CA GLN A 233 -27.15 -9.15 7.01
C GLN A 233 -27.28 -9.23 5.50
N THR A 234 -28.01 -8.26 4.94
CA THR A 234 -28.15 -8.07 3.49
C THR A 234 -27.16 -7.06 2.93
N TYR A 235 -26.19 -6.61 3.74
CA TYR A 235 -25.21 -5.59 3.41
C TYR A 235 -23.80 -6.06 3.79
N GLN A 236 -22.79 -5.58 3.06
CA GLN A 236 -21.38 -5.78 3.39
C GLN A 236 -20.98 -4.94 4.60
N TYR A 237 -21.35 -3.66 4.61
CA TYR A 237 -21.17 -2.77 5.75
C TYR A 237 -22.50 -2.13 6.16
N PRO A 238 -22.72 -1.87 7.46
CA PRO A 238 -23.99 -1.38 7.97
C PRO A 238 -24.36 -0.03 7.34
N PRO A 239 -25.64 0.20 7.00
CA PRO A 239 -26.09 1.52 6.60
C PRO A 239 -25.87 2.52 7.75
N ALA A 240 -25.42 3.72 7.41
CA ALA A 240 -25.10 4.75 8.38
C ALA A 240 -26.14 5.89 8.38
N THR A 241 -26.02 6.77 9.37
CA THR A 241 -26.82 7.99 9.51
C THR A 241 -25.89 9.20 9.50
N TYR A 242 -26.33 10.29 8.90
CA TYR A 242 -25.59 11.55 8.90
C TYR A 242 -25.67 12.21 10.28
N ALA A 243 -24.55 12.28 10.97
CA ALA A 243 -24.41 12.94 12.26
C ALA A 243 -23.91 14.37 12.02
N TYR A 244 -24.62 15.38 12.51
CA TYR A 244 -24.18 16.77 12.41
C TYR A 244 -24.40 17.46 13.74
N ASN A 245 -23.39 18.19 14.20
CA ASN A 245 -23.47 19.11 15.31
C ASN A 245 -22.65 20.35 14.98
N ALA A 246 -23.17 21.54 15.30
CA ALA A 246 -22.43 22.78 15.06
C ALA A 246 -21.10 22.78 15.81
N GLU A 247 -21.04 22.27 17.05
CA GLU A 247 -19.80 22.14 17.85
C GLU A 247 -18.72 21.34 17.11
N ALA A 248 -19.12 20.26 16.43
CA ALA A 248 -18.21 19.39 15.68
C ALA A 248 -17.73 20.00 14.36
N ASP A 249 -18.51 20.92 13.76
CA ASP A 249 -18.24 21.46 12.43
C ASP A 249 -17.03 22.41 12.45
N VAL A 250 -15.93 22.01 11.81
CA VAL A 250 -14.71 22.83 11.73
C VAL A 250 -14.96 24.19 11.05
N ALA A 251 -15.98 24.32 10.20
CA ALA A 251 -16.30 25.58 9.55
C ALA A 251 -17.03 26.55 10.52
N GLN A 252 -17.75 26.02 11.51
CA GLN A 252 -18.42 26.81 12.54
C GLN A 252 -17.52 27.02 13.78
N ASN A 253 -16.67 26.05 14.08
CA ASN A 253 -15.74 26.04 15.21
C ASN A 253 -14.33 25.70 14.72
N PRO A 254 -13.60 26.68 14.14
CA PRO A 254 -12.29 26.43 13.52
C PRO A 254 -11.17 26.11 14.53
N GLU A 255 -11.37 26.41 15.81
CA GLU A 255 -10.38 26.13 16.86
C GLU A 255 -10.54 24.71 17.44
N ASP A 256 -11.78 24.29 17.72
CA ASP A 256 -12.07 23.07 18.48
C ASP A 256 -12.91 22.02 17.71
N GLY A 257 -13.46 22.37 16.54
CA GLY A 257 -14.23 21.44 15.71
C GLY A 257 -13.37 20.28 15.21
N TRP A 258 -14.01 19.13 14.97
CA TRP A 258 -13.33 17.87 14.67
C TRP A 258 -13.88 17.13 13.45
N CYS A 259 -14.95 17.62 12.82
CA CYS A 259 -15.54 16.99 11.65
C CYS A 259 -15.73 18.00 10.51
N LYS A 260 -15.29 17.61 9.31
CA LYS A 260 -15.46 18.36 8.07
C LYS A 260 -16.77 17.98 7.39
N TYR A 261 -17.58 18.99 7.09
CA TYR A 261 -18.87 18.87 6.39
C TYR A 261 -18.88 19.64 5.06
N ASP A 262 -17.70 19.91 4.51
CA ASP A 262 -17.47 20.74 3.32
C ASP A 262 -17.63 19.98 1.99
N ALA A 263 -17.72 18.65 2.02
CA ALA A 263 -17.96 17.86 0.83
C ALA A 263 -19.27 18.29 0.13
N PRO A 264 -19.28 18.43 -1.21
CA PRO A 264 -20.50 18.75 -1.97
C PRO A 264 -21.67 17.80 -1.69
N SER A 265 -21.35 16.55 -1.35
CA SER A 265 -22.30 15.48 -1.02
C SER A 265 -22.98 15.66 0.36
N CYS A 266 -22.51 16.60 1.19
CA CYS A 266 -23.16 17.00 2.44
C CYS A 266 -24.33 17.98 2.23
N VAL A 267 -24.38 18.69 1.09
CA VAL A 267 -25.38 19.72 0.83
C VAL A 267 -26.79 19.14 0.90
N GLY A 268 -27.66 19.77 1.70
CA GLY A 268 -29.06 19.38 1.85
C GLY A 268 -29.31 18.25 2.85
N ARG A 269 -28.28 17.75 3.53
CA ARG A 269 -28.42 16.76 4.61
C ARG A 269 -28.62 17.44 5.97
N SER A 270 -29.39 16.79 6.82
CA SER A 270 -29.66 17.16 8.21
C SER A 270 -29.23 16.05 9.16
N HIS A 271 -28.89 16.41 10.39
CA HIS A 271 -28.61 15.42 11.43
C HIS A 271 -29.75 14.40 11.54
N GLY A 272 -29.43 13.12 11.48
CA GLY A 272 -30.39 12.02 11.52
C GLY A 272 -30.82 11.50 10.15
N ASP A 273 -30.39 12.13 9.04
CA ASP A 273 -30.70 11.64 7.70
C ASP A 273 -30.02 10.31 7.40
N ASN A 274 -30.75 9.37 6.79
CA ASN A 274 -30.19 8.11 6.35
C ASN A 274 -29.14 8.34 5.25
N ILE A 275 -27.98 7.70 5.38
CA ILE A 275 -26.99 7.61 4.32
C ILE A 275 -27.36 6.42 3.44
N THR A 276 -28.01 6.73 2.31
CA THR A 276 -28.41 5.71 1.33
C THR A 276 -27.35 5.60 0.24
N VAL A 277 -26.76 4.40 0.11
CA VAL A 277 -25.80 4.05 -0.95
C VAL A 277 -26.40 2.95 -1.80
N ASN A 278 -26.45 3.16 -3.13
CA ASN A 278 -27.00 2.17 -4.04
C ASN A 278 -26.12 0.91 -4.06
N GLY A 279 -26.70 -0.25 -3.78
CA GLY A 279 -25.96 -1.50 -3.64
C GLY A 279 -25.25 -1.67 -2.29
N GLY A 280 -25.53 -0.80 -1.30
CA GLY A 280 -24.94 -0.84 0.04
C GLY A 280 -23.51 -0.30 0.07
N LEU A 281 -22.99 -0.07 1.27
CA LEU A 281 -21.59 0.31 1.49
C LEU A 281 -20.66 -0.89 1.27
N LYS A 282 -19.53 -0.67 0.59
CA LYS A 282 -18.58 -1.72 0.19
C LYS A 282 -17.14 -1.34 0.47
N ALA A 283 -16.26 -2.34 0.53
CA ALA A 283 -14.83 -2.12 0.40
C ALA A 283 -14.51 -1.78 -1.07
N ILE A 284 -13.85 -0.65 -1.33
CA ILE A 284 -13.57 -0.17 -2.69
C ILE A 284 -12.11 0.26 -2.85
N LEU A 285 -11.58 0.13 -4.06
CA LEU A 285 -10.41 0.87 -4.52
C LEU A 285 -10.91 2.18 -5.14
N ALA A 286 -10.91 3.25 -4.34
CA ALA A 286 -11.35 4.57 -4.77
C ALA A 286 -10.36 5.18 -5.77
N ILE A 287 -10.89 5.78 -6.83
CA ILE A 287 -10.14 6.52 -7.86
C ILE A 287 -10.45 8.02 -7.84
N SER A 288 -11.52 8.42 -7.14
CA SER A 288 -11.96 9.82 -7.01
C SER A 288 -12.60 10.10 -5.66
N ARG A 289 -12.51 11.36 -5.22
CA ARG A 289 -13.15 11.94 -4.05
C ARG A 289 -13.99 13.14 -4.47
N ASP A 290 -15.25 13.17 -4.07
CA ASP A 290 -16.21 14.24 -4.35
C ASP A 290 -16.30 14.62 -5.84
N GLY A 291 -16.20 13.61 -6.71
CA GLY A 291 -16.27 13.76 -8.17
C GLY A 291 -14.97 14.23 -8.83
N ILE A 292 -13.88 14.39 -8.07
CA ILE A 292 -12.57 14.81 -8.57
C ILE A 292 -11.59 13.63 -8.40
N PRO A 293 -10.71 13.35 -9.38
CA PRO A 293 -9.65 12.35 -9.21
C PRO A 293 -8.84 12.59 -7.93
N LEU A 294 -8.43 11.51 -7.26
CA LEU A 294 -7.61 11.61 -6.07
C LEU A 294 -6.28 12.32 -6.42
N GLU A 295 -5.87 13.26 -5.57
CA GLU A 295 -4.59 13.94 -5.71
C GLU A 295 -3.46 12.91 -5.46
N PRO A 296 -2.54 12.71 -6.43
CA PRO A 296 -1.44 11.76 -6.29
C PRO A 296 -0.64 11.98 -5.01
N GLY A 297 -0.22 10.89 -4.40
CA GLY A 297 0.65 10.91 -3.24
C GLY A 297 2.01 11.55 -3.56
N VAL A 298 2.59 12.25 -2.60
CA VAL A 298 3.97 12.74 -2.64
C VAL A 298 4.62 12.57 -1.27
N LEU A 299 5.95 12.50 -1.22
CA LEU A 299 6.68 12.65 0.03
C LEU A 299 6.94 14.13 0.29
N THR A 300 6.61 14.59 1.50
CA THR A 300 7.03 15.92 1.96
C THR A 300 8.53 15.94 2.25
N ASP A 301 9.08 17.14 2.50
CA ASP A 301 10.48 17.30 2.89
C ASP A 301 10.82 16.56 4.21
N GLU A 302 9.81 16.23 5.02
CA GLU A 302 9.90 15.42 6.24
C GLU A 302 9.73 13.90 5.98
N ASN A 303 9.74 13.46 4.72
CA ASN A 303 9.53 12.08 4.30
C ASN A 303 8.17 11.51 4.75
N LYS A 304 7.11 12.33 4.73
CA LYS A 304 5.74 11.92 5.05
C LYS A 304 4.88 11.86 3.81
N LEU A 305 4.01 10.85 3.74
CA LEU A 305 3.02 10.76 2.68
C LEU A 305 1.97 11.87 2.80
N ASP A 306 1.97 12.77 1.82
CA ASP A 306 0.88 13.70 1.54
C ASP A 306 0.11 13.28 0.28
N GLY A 307 -1.15 13.67 0.14
CA GLY A 307 -2.03 13.19 -0.93
C GLY A 307 -2.61 11.79 -0.66
N GLU A 308 -3.62 11.37 -1.42
CA GLU A 308 -4.31 10.08 -1.19
C GLU A 308 -4.46 9.21 -2.43
N GLY A 309 -4.00 9.70 -3.58
CA GLY A 309 -4.06 9.04 -4.88
C GLY A 309 -2.73 8.40 -5.31
N PRO A 310 -2.72 7.72 -6.47
CA PRO A 310 -3.77 7.69 -7.48
C PRO A 310 -5.00 6.88 -7.02
N TYR A 311 -4.79 5.97 -6.06
CA TYR A 311 -5.82 5.11 -5.51
C TYR A 311 -5.81 5.12 -4.00
N ARG A 312 -7.00 4.92 -3.42
CA ARG A 312 -7.17 4.73 -1.98
C ARG A 312 -8.00 3.48 -1.74
N VAL A 313 -7.52 2.55 -0.93
CA VAL A 313 -8.40 1.51 -0.40
C VAL A 313 -9.28 2.13 0.67
N VAL A 314 -10.58 1.95 0.54
CA VAL A 314 -11.59 2.57 1.37
C VAL A 314 -12.53 1.50 1.89
N VAL A 315 -12.56 1.35 3.21
CA VAL A 315 -13.45 0.44 3.94
C VAL A 315 -14.41 1.27 4.79
N PRO A 316 -15.74 1.03 4.77
CA PRO A 316 -16.69 1.69 5.65
C PRO A 316 -16.57 1.25 7.11
N GLN A 317 -17.22 1.98 8.03
CA GLN A 317 -17.39 1.56 9.42
C GLN A 317 -18.07 0.19 9.49
N LYS A 318 -17.50 -0.73 10.27
CA LYS A 318 -18.14 -1.98 10.73
C LYS A 318 -19.11 -1.73 11.87
N SER A 319 -18.82 -0.74 12.71
CA SER A 319 -19.71 -0.28 13.79
C SER A 319 -20.01 1.19 13.61
N VAL A 320 -21.27 1.53 13.32
CA VAL A 320 -21.66 2.91 13.04
C VAL A 320 -21.61 3.76 14.31
N ASN A 321 -20.83 4.84 14.29
CA ASN A 321 -20.78 5.86 15.33
C ASN A 321 -20.78 7.27 14.72
N PRO A 322 -21.19 8.33 15.46
CA PRO A 322 -21.01 9.70 15.01
C PRO A 322 -19.51 10.07 14.96
N PRO A 323 -19.14 11.21 14.34
CA PRO A 323 -17.76 11.69 14.41
C PRO A 323 -17.37 11.99 15.86
N ASP A 324 -16.12 11.77 16.21
CA ASP A 324 -15.57 12.02 17.54
C ASP A 324 -14.32 12.90 17.51
N GLN A 325 -14.07 13.56 18.63
CA GLN A 325 -12.90 14.42 18.78
C GLN A 325 -11.61 13.60 18.65
N ARG A 326 -10.53 14.22 18.17
CA ARG A 326 -9.22 13.57 18.03
C ARG A 326 -8.70 13.13 19.40
N SER A 327 -8.07 11.96 19.49
CA SER A 327 -7.50 11.44 20.75
C SER A 327 -6.42 12.33 21.38
N ASN A 328 -5.77 13.17 20.58
CA ASN A 328 -4.72 14.10 21.00
C ASN A 328 -5.22 15.55 21.17
N ALA A 329 -6.53 15.82 21.08
CA ALA A 329 -7.06 17.15 21.31
C ALA A 329 -7.08 17.48 22.82
N ASP A 330 -6.68 18.71 23.16
CA ASP A 330 -6.68 19.21 24.54
C ASP A 330 -8.08 19.26 25.15
N ASN A 331 -9.10 19.57 24.33
CA ASN A 331 -10.50 19.67 24.74
C ASN A 331 -11.29 18.41 24.39
N GLN A 332 -11.55 17.57 25.40
CA GLN A 332 -12.43 16.40 25.30
C GLN A 332 -13.82 16.63 25.91
N ASN A 333 -14.13 17.83 26.42
CA ASN A 333 -15.44 18.09 27.04
C ASN A 333 -16.44 18.63 26.00
N VAL A 334 -16.74 17.79 25.01
CA VAL A 334 -17.55 18.13 23.81
C VAL A 334 -18.68 17.11 23.61
N VAL A 335 -19.61 17.36 22.68
CA VAL A 335 -20.76 16.47 22.42
C VAL A 335 -20.37 15.04 22.05
N TRP A 336 -19.24 14.86 21.34
CA TRP A 336 -18.70 13.56 20.93
C TRP A 336 -17.20 13.51 21.24
N PRO A 337 -16.82 13.20 22.49
CA PRO A 337 -15.41 13.07 22.87
C PRO A 337 -14.77 11.84 22.21
N TYR A 338 -13.44 11.82 22.13
CA TYR A 338 -12.73 10.64 21.64
C TYR A 338 -13.14 9.40 22.42
N THR A 339 -13.58 8.36 21.72
CA THR A 339 -13.97 7.09 22.34
C THR A 339 -13.16 5.94 21.73
N ASN A 340 -12.22 5.40 22.50
CA ASN A 340 -11.29 4.38 22.02
C ASN A 340 -11.96 3.12 21.45
N ASP A 341 -13.15 2.77 21.92
CA ASP A 341 -13.88 1.57 21.48
C ASP A 341 -14.77 1.83 20.24
N TRP A 342 -14.75 3.05 19.70
CA TRP A 342 -15.48 3.39 18.47
C TRP A 342 -14.66 3.04 17.23
N ASP A 343 -15.36 2.99 16.09
CA ASP A 343 -14.79 2.53 14.83
C ASP A 343 -14.10 3.69 14.09
N HIS A 344 -12.77 3.72 14.21
CA HIS A 344 -11.88 4.63 13.50
C HIS A 344 -11.32 4.04 12.19
N HIS A 345 -12.17 3.47 11.33
CA HIS A 345 -11.80 2.84 10.05
C HIS A 345 -10.92 3.67 9.11
N ALA A 346 -10.83 5.00 9.25
CA ALA A 346 -9.98 5.79 8.36
C ALA A 346 -8.51 5.39 8.42
N GLY A 347 -8.05 4.83 9.56
CA GLY A 347 -6.72 4.25 9.71
C GLY A 347 -6.51 2.98 8.89
N ALA A 348 -7.58 2.21 8.64
CA ALA A 348 -7.55 1.02 7.77
C ALA A 348 -7.72 1.35 6.28
N CYS A 349 -7.82 2.62 5.91
CA CYS A 349 -8.01 3.04 4.52
C CYS A 349 -6.68 3.50 3.90
N SER A 350 -5.93 2.58 3.27
CA SER A 350 -4.61 2.84 2.68
C SER A 350 -4.66 3.92 1.59
N ARG A 351 -3.97 5.03 1.85
CA ARG A 351 -3.77 6.14 0.92
C ARG A 351 -2.69 5.78 -0.10
N SER A 352 -2.82 6.31 -1.31
CA SER A 352 -1.80 6.19 -2.36
C SER A 352 -1.40 4.73 -2.63
N ALA A 353 -2.39 3.83 -2.59
CA ALA A 353 -2.18 2.41 -2.76
C ALA A 353 -1.63 2.12 -4.17
N THR A 354 -0.51 1.42 -4.24
CA THR A 354 0.12 0.99 -5.51
C THR A 354 0.24 -0.51 -5.64
N ILE A 355 0.04 -1.26 -4.55
CA ILE A 355 0.17 -2.72 -4.55
C ILE A 355 -0.90 -3.37 -3.67
N ILE A 356 -1.48 -4.46 -4.15
CA ILE A 356 -2.36 -5.36 -3.42
C ILE A 356 -1.78 -6.77 -3.51
N ARG A 357 -1.22 -7.27 -2.41
CA ARG A 357 -0.82 -8.68 -2.29
C ARG A 357 -2.03 -9.50 -1.89
N VAL A 358 -2.30 -10.57 -2.62
CA VAL A 358 -3.35 -11.56 -2.32
C VAL A 358 -2.70 -12.73 -1.60
N GLU A 359 -3.13 -12.97 -0.38
CA GLU A 359 -2.48 -13.89 0.56
C GLU A 359 -3.30 -15.15 0.80
N PRO A 360 -2.66 -16.28 1.18
CA PRO A 360 -1.20 -16.49 1.20
C PRO A 360 -0.63 -16.60 -0.23
N LEU A 361 0.69 -16.47 -0.37
CA LEU A 361 1.34 -16.72 -1.68
C LEU A 361 1.15 -18.20 -2.10
N PRO A 362 0.99 -18.49 -3.40
CA PRO A 362 0.98 -19.87 -3.88
C PRO A 362 2.27 -20.64 -3.52
N GLU A 363 2.13 -21.94 -3.25
CA GLU A 363 3.28 -22.82 -2.98
C GLU A 363 4.33 -22.74 -4.10
N GLY A 364 5.61 -22.63 -3.73
CA GLY A 364 6.72 -22.51 -4.66
C GLY A 364 6.90 -21.10 -5.24
N THR A 365 6.18 -20.11 -4.73
CA THR A 365 6.33 -18.71 -5.16
C THR A 365 6.85 -17.79 -4.06
N THR A 366 7.37 -16.65 -4.48
CA THR A 366 7.84 -15.57 -3.60
C THR A 366 7.24 -14.23 -4.01
N ASP A 367 7.36 -13.22 -3.15
CA ASP A 367 6.95 -11.84 -3.46
C ASP A 367 7.62 -11.37 -4.77
N VAL A 368 6.87 -10.63 -5.58
CA VAL A 368 7.38 -9.95 -6.76
C VAL A 368 8.33 -8.82 -6.37
N ASP A 369 9.18 -8.36 -7.30
CA ASP A 369 9.96 -7.16 -7.04
C ASP A 369 9.03 -5.93 -7.03
N ILE A 370 8.68 -5.48 -5.82
CA ILE A 370 7.68 -4.44 -5.59
C ILE A 370 8.22 -3.02 -5.77
N LEU A 371 9.53 -2.83 -5.90
CA LEU A 371 10.11 -1.49 -5.98
C LEU A 371 9.84 -0.79 -7.31
N GLU A 372 9.63 -1.55 -8.39
CA GLU A 372 9.10 -1.01 -9.64
C GLU A 372 7.65 -0.52 -9.52
N ALA A 373 6.92 -0.99 -8.51
CA ALA A 373 5.53 -0.64 -8.19
C ALA A 373 5.39 0.38 -7.04
N GLY A 374 6.47 1.11 -6.73
CA GLY A 374 6.50 2.20 -5.76
C GLY A 374 5.99 3.54 -6.33
N TRP A 375 6.78 4.60 -6.18
CA TRP A 375 6.40 5.97 -6.61
C TRP A 375 6.15 6.12 -8.12
N SER A 376 6.83 5.34 -8.95
CA SER A 376 6.58 5.26 -10.40
C SER A 376 5.13 4.89 -10.73
N TYR A 377 4.49 4.04 -9.91
CA TYR A 377 3.10 3.63 -10.09
C TYR A 377 2.12 4.69 -9.62
N VAL A 378 2.52 5.51 -8.62
CA VAL A 378 1.77 6.73 -8.29
C VAL A 378 1.71 7.66 -9.49
N ASP A 379 2.85 7.94 -10.10
CA ASP A 379 2.96 8.85 -11.25
C ASP A 379 2.23 8.31 -12.50
N ALA A 380 2.38 7.02 -12.78
CA ALA A 380 1.73 6.36 -13.91
C ALA A 380 0.23 6.11 -13.70
N GLY A 381 -0.25 6.15 -12.45
CA GLY A 381 -1.60 5.72 -12.11
C GLY A 381 -1.78 4.21 -12.33
N ASN A 382 -0.82 3.41 -11.91
CA ASN A 382 -0.88 1.95 -11.98
C ASN A 382 -1.08 1.35 -10.59
N ILE A 383 -1.67 0.16 -10.53
CA ILE A 383 -1.72 -0.67 -9.33
C ILE A 383 -1.37 -2.11 -9.67
N LEU A 384 -0.49 -2.70 -8.88
CA LEU A 384 -0.05 -4.08 -9.00
C LEU A 384 -0.89 -4.98 -8.10
N ILE A 385 -1.47 -6.04 -8.65
CA ILE A 385 -2.11 -7.11 -7.87
C ILE A 385 -1.31 -8.38 -8.09
N TYR A 386 -0.86 -9.04 -7.03
CA TYR A 386 -0.06 -10.27 -7.14
C TYR A 386 -0.36 -11.25 -5.99
N GLY A 387 0.12 -12.48 -6.10
CA GLY A 387 0.00 -13.49 -5.05
C GLY A 387 -0.92 -14.64 -5.45
N ALA A 388 -1.90 -14.99 -4.61
CA ALA A 388 -2.88 -16.03 -4.89
C ALA A 388 -3.90 -15.62 -5.96
N ILE A 389 -3.41 -15.38 -7.17
CA ILE A 389 -4.19 -15.08 -8.38
C ILE A 389 -3.77 -16.01 -9.52
N SER A 390 -4.62 -16.14 -10.54
CA SER A 390 -4.33 -16.98 -11.70
C SER A 390 -3.32 -16.31 -12.65
N ASN A 391 -2.44 -17.12 -13.26
CA ASN A 391 -1.41 -16.69 -14.23
C ASN A 391 -1.94 -16.18 -15.58
N THR A 392 -3.24 -15.88 -15.71
CA THR A 392 -3.87 -15.55 -17.01
C THR A 392 -3.58 -14.13 -17.50
N GLY A 393 -2.68 -13.39 -16.85
CA GLY A 393 -2.49 -11.94 -17.07
C GLY A 393 -1.14 -11.48 -17.58
N ASN A 394 -0.22 -12.37 -17.96
CA ASN A 394 1.12 -11.98 -18.41
C ASN A 394 1.11 -11.45 -19.87
N GLU A 395 0.39 -10.35 -20.10
CA GLU A 395 0.75 -9.39 -21.13
C GLU A 395 1.44 -8.24 -20.40
N THR A 396 2.77 -8.32 -20.31
CA THR A 396 3.59 -7.11 -20.20
C THR A 396 3.08 -6.09 -21.22
N PRO A 397 3.00 -4.78 -20.89
CA PRO A 397 2.69 -3.77 -21.89
C PRO A 397 3.60 -4.00 -23.09
N ASP A 398 3.00 -4.29 -24.23
CA ASP A 398 3.68 -4.28 -25.51
C ASP A 398 4.22 -2.85 -25.67
N ASP A 399 5.54 -2.72 -25.56
CA ASP A 399 6.26 -1.49 -25.87
C ASP A 399 6.03 -1.26 -27.36
N GLY A 400 4.93 -0.58 -27.69
CA GLY A 400 4.43 -0.43 -29.05
C GLY A 400 5.50 0.09 -29.99
N ASP A 401 6.21 -0.83 -30.63
CA ASP A 401 6.98 -0.63 -31.84
C ASP A 401 6.20 -1.35 -32.92
N ASP A 402 5.26 -0.61 -33.52
CA ASP A 402 4.54 -1.01 -34.72
C ASP A 402 5.55 -1.20 -35.86
N ASP A 403 6.20 -2.37 -35.93
CA ASP A 403 7.00 -2.73 -37.10
C ASP A 403 6.05 -3.19 -38.20
N VAL A 404 5.80 -2.26 -39.12
CA VAL A 404 5.06 -2.44 -40.35
C VAL A 404 5.73 -3.55 -41.16
N THR A 405 5.17 -4.75 -41.14
CA THR A 405 5.56 -5.80 -42.09
C THR A 405 5.03 -5.45 -43.47
N ASP A 406 5.87 -4.82 -44.29
CA ASP A 406 5.84 -4.98 -45.75
C ASP A 406 7.09 -5.75 -46.16
N GLY A 407 6.86 -6.92 -46.75
CA GLY A 407 7.92 -7.81 -47.21
C GLY A 407 8.67 -7.26 -48.41
N ASP A 408 9.96 -7.58 -48.48
CA ASP A 408 10.55 -8.34 -49.59
C ASP A 408 12.05 -8.58 -49.34
N ASN A 409 12.45 -9.85 -49.42
CA ASN A 409 13.69 -10.41 -49.98
C ASN A 409 14.96 -9.53 -50.06
N ASP A 410 16.04 -9.96 -49.38
CA ASP A 410 17.17 -10.71 -49.97
C ASP A 410 18.39 -10.76 -49.03
N ASP A 411 19.08 -11.91 -49.09
CA ASP A 411 20.41 -12.32 -48.61
C ASP A 411 21.44 -11.25 -48.19
N ASP A 412 22.11 -11.46 -47.04
CA ASP A 412 23.57 -11.68 -46.90
C ASP A 412 24.10 -11.33 -45.49
N ASP A 413 24.78 -12.31 -44.89
CA ASP A 413 25.99 -12.28 -44.03
C ASP A 413 26.20 -11.32 -42.83
N ASP A 414 26.73 -11.94 -41.78
CA ASP A 414 27.78 -11.49 -40.82
C ASP A 414 27.48 -10.76 -39.49
N ASN A 415 28.00 -11.39 -38.42
CA ASN A 415 28.49 -10.88 -37.11
C ASN A 415 27.46 -10.34 -36.08
N CYS A 416 27.33 -10.88 -34.87
CA CYS A 416 28.27 -11.05 -33.74
C CYS A 416 28.74 -9.73 -33.07
N PHE A 417 28.57 -9.66 -31.72
CA PHE A 417 28.97 -8.63 -30.74
C PHE A 417 28.11 -7.34 -30.68
N ILE A 418 27.67 -6.82 -29.53
CA ILE A 418 28.42 -6.10 -28.46
C ILE A 418 27.46 -5.99 -27.23
N GLN A 419 27.81 -6.52 -26.04
CA GLN A 419 28.57 -5.89 -24.94
C GLN A 419 27.85 -4.78 -24.14
N SER A 420 27.63 -5.12 -22.88
CA SER A 420 27.48 -4.27 -21.69
C SER A 420 28.41 -3.06 -21.65
N VAL A 421 27.88 -1.90 -21.25
CA VAL A 421 28.64 -0.72 -20.79
C VAL A 421 27.77 -0.04 -19.72
N VAL A 422 27.90 -0.35 -18.44
CA VAL A 422 28.66 0.43 -17.44
C VAL A 422 28.83 1.91 -17.79
N LYS A 423 28.04 2.77 -17.13
CA LYS A 423 28.52 4.03 -16.58
C LYS A 423 27.65 4.51 -15.44
#